data_AF-A0A2D5QEL0-F1
#
_entry.id   AF-A0A2D5QEL0-F1
#
_cell.length_a   1.000
_cell.length_b   1.000
_cell.length_c   1.000
_cell.angle_alpha   90.00
_cell.angle_beta   90.00
_cell.angle_gamma   90.00
#
_symmetry.space_group_name_H-M   'P 1'
#
loop_
_entity.id
_entity.type
_entity.pdbx_description
1 polymer ?
#
loop_
_entity_poly.entity_id
_entity_poly.type
_entity_poly.pdbx_seq_one_letter_code
_entity_poly.pdbx_strand_id
1 'polypeptide(L)'
;MSLLINDIAPDFKSDSTVGVINFHKWIGDSYAVLFSHPKDFTPVCTTEFSAVAKLSQEFKNRNTKVIGVSVDGNDEHHGWIKDIESLSSIEVTFPIIDDTSLTVSKLYEMFPADSYLPDGRTAFHSATVRTVFIIGPDKKIRLTFSYPMAVGRNFTEILRVLDAIQLSDKHNIATPANWVIGQDIIVPTSISDEDALKKFGSIEKKLSYLRFTSQPK
;
A
#
# COMPACT_ATOMS: atom_id res chain seq x y z
N MET A 1 3.31 19.54 4.79
CA MET A 1 4.62 19.15 5.36
C MET A 1 4.75 17.72 4.94
N SER A 2 5.71 17.39 4.07
CA SER A 2 5.68 16.12 3.31
C SER A 2 5.50 14.91 4.24
N LEU A 3 4.58 13.99 3.94
CA LEU A 3 4.49 12.69 4.66
C LEU A 3 5.73 11.84 4.35
N LEU A 4 6.48 11.48 5.39
CA LEU A 4 7.72 10.71 5.29
C LEU A 4 7.55 9.28 5.85
N ILE A 5 8.50 8.42 5.51
CA ILE A 5 8.63 7.10 6.13
C ILE A 5 8.82 7.29 7.64
N ASN A 6 8.11 6.47 8.42
CA ASN A 6 7.99 6.47 9.88
C ASN A 6 7.10 7.56 10.49
N ASP A 7 6.55 8.49 9.70
CA ASP A 7 5.48 9.35 10.20
C ASP A 7 4.23 8.53 10.51
N ILE A 8 3.47 8.96 11.52
CA ILE A 8 2.15 8.40 11.80
C ILE A 8 1.25 8.80 10.63
N ALA A 9 0.70 7.80 9.93
CA ALA A 9 -0.25 8.00 8.84
C ALA A 9 -1.44 8.82 9.37
N PRO A 10 -1.85 9.90 8.69
CA PRO A 10 -2.96 10.72 9.17
C PRO A 10 -4.25 9.91 9.39
N ASP A 11 -4.87 10.07 10.55
CA ASP A 11 -6.18 9.46 10.82
C ASP A 11 -7.29 10.28 10.16
N PHE A 12 -8.33 9.61 9.70
CA PHE A 12 -9.48 10.26 9.07
C PHE A 12 -10.76 9.47 9.29
N LYS A 13 -11.88 10.18 9.09
CA LYS A 13 -13.22 9.60 9.02
C LYS A 13 -13.82 9.98 7.67
N SER A 14 -14.18 8.98 6.86
CA SER A 14 -14.81 9.22 5.55
C SER A 14 -15.88 8.18 5.23
N ASP A 15 -16.81 8.55 4.35
CA ASP A 15 -17.75 7.62 3.76
C ASP A 15 -17.04 6.68 2.77
N SER A 16 -17.60 5.49 2.58
CA SER A 16 -17.07 4.49 1.66
C SER A 16 -18.17 3.54 1.19
N THR A 17 -17.83 2.68 0.23
CA THR A 17 -18.72 1.63 -0.29
C THR A 17 -19.21 0.62 0.75
N VAL A 18 -18.59 0.57 1.94
CA VAL A 18 -19.02 -0.31 3.05
C VAL A 18 -19.48 0.48 4.28
N GLY A 19 -19.84 1.75 4.09
CA GLY A 19 -20.23 2.69 5.14
C GLY A 19 -19.06 3.51 5.67
N VAL A 20 -19.23 4.12 6.84
CA VAL A 20 -18.25 5.06 7.40
C VAL A 20 -17.00 4.32 7.90
N ILE A 21 -15.83 4.73 7.41
CA ILE A 21 -14.53 4.26 7.87
C ILE A 21 -13.93 5.27 8.86
N ASN A 22 -13.44 4.78 10.00
CA ASN A 22 -12.52 5.51 10.87
C ASN A 22 -11.16 4.85 10.71
N PHE A 23 -10.20 5.50 10.07
CA PHE A 23 -9.08 4.83 9.42
C PHE A 23 -8.20 4.05 10.39
N HIS A 24 -7.72 4.65 11.47
CA HIS A 24 -6.87 3.95 12.45
C HIS A 24 -7.59 2.79 13.14
N LYS A 25 -8.88 2.98 13.45
CA LYS A 25 -9.73 1.92 14.03
C LYS A 25 -9.96 0.79 13.02
N TRP A 26 -10.14 1.12 11.75
CA TRP A 26 -10.31 0.15 10.67
C TRP A 26 -9.03 -0.64 10.43
N ILE A 27 -7.85 0.00 10.47
CA ILE A 27 -6.55 -0.69 10.42
C ILE A 27 -6.45 -1.69 11.58
N GLY A 28 -6.71 -1.25 12.82
CA GLY A 28 -6.55 -2.08 14.01
C GLY A 28 -5.09 -2.51 14.18
N ASP A 29 -4.86 -3.81 14.39
CA ASP A 29 -3.51 -4.40 14.52
C ASP A 29 -3.00 -5.06 13.23
N SER A 30 -3.64 -4.76 12.09
CA SER A 30 -3.21 -5.24 10.77
C SER A 30 -2.27 -4.24 10.11
N TYR A 31 -1.53 -4.69 9.09
CA TYR A 31 -0.97 -3.77 8.10
C TYR A 31 -2.09 -3.22 7.22
N ALA A 32 -1.84 -2.10 6.55
CA ALA A 32 -2.75 -1.55 5.56
C ALA A 32 -2.04 -1.11 4.28
N VAL A 33 -2.68 -1.36 3.14
CA VAL A 33 -2.33 -0.77 1.84
C VAL A 33 -3.44 0.20 1.47
N LEU A 34 -3.14 1.49 1.55
CA LEU A 34 -4.01 2.55 1.04
C LEU A 34 -3.54 2.90 -0.38
N PHE A 35 -4.39 2.74 -1.38
CA PHE A 35 -4.03 3.02 -2.76
C PHE A 35 -5.09 3.91 -3.41
N SER A 36 -4.64 4.98 -4.05
CA SER A 36 -5.56 5.95 -4.66
C SER A 36 -5.59 5.82 -6.17
N HIS A 37 -6.65 6.33 -6.80
CA HIS A 37 -6.69 6.55 -8.25
C HIS A 37 -7.41 7.85 -8.62
N PRO A 38 -7.13 8.41 -9.81
CA PRO A 38 -7.64 9.74 -10.18
C PRO A 38 -9.15 9.80 -10.37
N LYS A 39 -9.75 8.78 -10.99
CA LYS A 39 -11.18 8.78 -11.33
C LYS A 39 -11.71 7.37 -11.67
N ASP A 40 -12.92 7.08 -11.23
CA ASP A 40 -13.72 5.92 -11.65
C ASP A 40 -13.98 5.91 -13.16
N PHE A 41 -14.35 4.72 -13.68
CA PHE A 41 -14.64 4.50 -15.10
C PHE A 41 -13.48 4.89 -16.04
N THR A 42 -12.23 4.72 -15.58
CA THR A 42 -11.02 4.95 -16.39
C THR A 42 -10.23 3.65 -16.60
N PRO A 43 -9.64 3.43 -17.80
CA PRO A 43 -9.17 2.11 -18.21
C PRO A 43 -8.05 1.56 -17.34
N VAL A 44 -7.02 2.35 -17.04
CA VAL A 44 -5.90 1.91 -16.18
C VAL A 44 -6.38 1.60 -14.77
N CYS A 45 -7.23 2.45 -14.19
CA CYS A 45 -7.72 2.24 -12.83
C CYS A 45 -8.56 0.96 -12.72
N THR A 46 -9.40 0.65 -13.74
CA THR A 46 -10.20 -0.57 -13.76
C THR A 46 -9.31 -1.82 -13.77
N THR A 47 -8.19 -1.82 -14.53
CA THR A 47 -7.26 -2.96 -14.52
C THR A 47 -6.55 -3.11 -13.18
N GLU A 48 -6.21 -2.00 -12.52
CA GLU A 48 -5.54 -2.00 -11.21
C GLU A 48 -6.46 -2.53 -10.10
N PHE A 49 -7.70 -2.03 -10.01
CA PHE A 49 -8.65 -2.52 -9.00
C PHE A 49 -9.03 -3.99 -9.25
N SER A 50 -9.09 -4.41 -10.51
CA SER A 50 -9.25 -5.83 -10.86
C SER A 50 -8.08 -6.69 -10.38
N ALA A 51 -6.85 -6.18 -10.46
CA ALA A 51 -5.68 -6.87 -9.95
C ALA A 51 -5.70 -6.97 -8.41
N VAL A 52 -6.11 -5.90 -7.71
CA VAL A 52 -6.28 -5.92 -6.24
C VAL A 52 -7.37 -6.91 -5.82
N ALA A 53 -8.51 -6.94 -6.52
CA ALA A 53 -9.58 -7.90 -6.25
C ALA A 53 -9.05 -9.34 -6.32
N LYS A 54 -8.33 -9.68 -7.40
CA LYS A 54 -7.68 -11.00 -7.57
C LYS A 54 -6.65 -11.31 -6.49
N LEU A 55 -5.96 -10.30 -5.95
CA LEU A 55 -4.92 -10.46 -4.91
C LEU A 55 -5.46 -10.30 -3.49
N SER A 56 -6.77 -10.14 -3.28
CA SER A 56 -7.35 -9.86 -1.96
C SER A 56 -7.01 -10.95 -0.93
N GLN A 57 -6.98 -12.22 -1.35
CA GLN A 57 -6.58 -13.32 -0.48
C GLN A 57 -5.08 -13.27 -0.11
N GLU A 58 -4.22 -12.81 -1.01
CA GLU A 58 -2.78 -12.66 -0.74
C GLU A 58 -2.50 -11.60 0.32
N PHE A 59 -3.25 -10.48 0.30
CA PHE A 59 -3.18 -9.47 1.36
C PHE A 59 -3.71 -10.01 2.69
N LYS A 60 -4.84 -10.73 2.67
CA LYS A 60 -5.42 -11.35 3.87
C LYS A 60 -4.47 -12.35 4.52
N ASN A 61 -3.79 -13.18 3.72
CA ASN A 61 -2.79 -14.15 4.20
C ASN A 61 -1.62 -13.47 4.92
N ARG A 62 -1.36 -12.19 4.64
CA ARG A 62 -0.31 -11.36 5.26
C ARG A 62 -0.82 -10.50 6.42
N ASN A 63 -2.04 -10.73 6.92
CA ASN A 63 -2.70 -9.85 7.90
C ASN A 63 -2.68 -8.36 7.44
N THR A 64 -2.99 -8.14 6.16
CA THR A 64 -2.98 -6.83 5.53
C THR A 64 -4.36 -6.50 5.00
N LYS A 65 -4.87 -5.32 5.39
CA LYS A 65 -6.11 -4.75 4.87
C LYS A 65 -5.80 -3.85 3.68
N VAL A 66 -6.71 -3.75 2.74
CA VAL A 66 -6.54 -2.94 1.54
C VAL A 66 -7.71 -1.97 1.43
N ILE A 67 -7.46 -0.73 0.99
CA ILE A 67 -8.47 0.30 0.84
C ILE A 67 -8.15 1.22 -0.34
N GLY A 68 -9.15 1.38 -1.22
CA GLY A 68 -9.09 2.30 -2.35
C GLY A 68 -9.47 3.72 -1.93
N VAL A 69 -8.95 4.74 -2.61
CA VAL A 69 -9.37 6.14 -2.48
C VAL A 69 -9.55 6.75 -3.86
N SER A 70 -10.69 7.40 -4.08
CA SER A 70 -10.90 8.16 -5.31
C SER A 70 -11.72 9.42 -5.02
N VAL A 71 -11.63 10.39 -5.93
CA VAL A 71 -12.34 11.67 -5.77
C VAL A 71 -13.79 11.63 -6.28
N ASP A 72 -14.28 10.47 -6.73
CA ASP A 72 -15.69 10.29 -7.13
C ASP A 72 -16.56 9.92 -5.91
N GLY A 73 -17.88 9.94 -6.09
CA GLY A 73 -18.84 9.65 -5.02
C GLY A 73 -19.15 8.17 -4.86
N ASN A 74 -19.75 7.81 -3.74
CA ASN A 74 -20.16 6.43 -3.47
C ASN A 74 -21.11 5.84 -4.54
N ASP A 75 -22.03 6.61 -5.12
CA ASP A 75 -22.94 6.11 -6.15
C ASP A 75 -22.16 5.66 -7.40
N GLU A 76 -21.16 6.46 -7.82
CA GLU A 76 -20.24 6.11 -8.88
C GLU A 76 -19.41 4.88 -8.54
N HIS A 77 -18.89 4.77 -7.30
CA HIS A 77 -18.11 3.60 -6.87
C HIS A 77 -18.90 2.30 -6.99
N HIS A 78 -20.16 2.27 -6.56
CA HIS A 78 -20.99 1.07 -6.67
C HIS A 78 -21.32 0.71 -8.12
N GLY A 79 -21.45 1.71 -8.99
CA GLY A 79 -21.55 1.48 -10.44
C GLY A 79 -20.27 0.86 -11.00
N TRP A 80 -19.12 1.45 -10.67
CA TRP A 80 -17.81 1.06 -11.20
C TRP A 80 -17.32 -0.29 -10.66
N ILE A 81 -17.66 -0.64 -9.42
CA ILE A 81 -17.39 -1.98 -8.86
C ILE A 81 -17.94 -3.07 -9.77
N LYS A 82 -19.13 -2.89 -10.36
CA LYS A 82 -19.70 -3.88 -11.29
C LYS A 82 -18.83 -4.12 -12.52
N ASP A 83 -18.20 -3.07 -13.06
CA ASP A 83 -17.26 -3.19 -14.18
C ASP A 83 -15.98 -3.93 -13.76
N ILE A 84 -15.47 -3.63 -12.57
CA ILE A 84 -14.29 -4.31 -11.99
C ILE A 84 -14.58 -5.80 -11.77
N GLU A 85 -15.73 -6.13 -11.18
CA GLU A 85 -16.14 -7.51 -10.92
C GLU A 85 -16.41 -8.26 -12.23
N SER A 86 -17.04 -7.60 -13.21
CA SER A 86 -17.23 -8.17 -14.54
C SER A 86 -15.89 -8.47 -15.24
N LEU A 87 -14.90 -7.58 -15.13
CA LEU A 87 -13.57 -7.76 -15.75
C LEU A 87 -12.73 -8.81 -15.01
N SER A 88 -12.78 -8.82 -13.68
CA SER A 88 -11.95 -9.69 -12.86
C SER A 88 -12.55 -11.06 -12.63
N SER A 89 -13.88 -11.20 -12.77
CA SER A 89 -14.68 -12.35 -12.32
C SER A 89 -14.51 -12.65 -10.82
N ILE A 90 -14.19 -11.64 -10.02
CA ILE A 90 -13.96 -11.72 -8.57
C ILE A 90 -14.72 -10.58 -7.90
N GLU A 91 -15.36 -10.86 -6.77
CA GLU A 91 -16.03 -9.86 -5.94
C GLU A 91 -15.04 -8.87 -5.32
N VAL A 92 -15.38 -7.58 -5.35
CA VAL A 92 -14.59 -6.53 -4.69
C VAL A 92 -14.96 -6.50 -3.20
N THR A 93 -14.03 -6.97 -2.35
CA THR A 93 -14.27 -7.12 -0.90
C THR A 93 -13.62 -6.02 -0.06
N PHE A 94 -12.90 -5.09 -0.68
CA PHE A 94 -12.23 -3.98 0.00
C PHE A 94 -13.01 -2.66 -0.17
N PRO A 95 -12.98 -1.77 0.83
CA PRO A 95 -13.62 -0.46 0.74
C PRO A 95 -12.98 0.44 -0.31
N ILE A 96 -13.80 1.28 -0.94
CA ILE A 96 -13.36 2.44 -1.73
C ILE A 96 -13.89 3.69 -1.01
N ILE A 97 -12.98 4.57 -0.60
CA ILE A 97 -13.31 5.83 0.07
C ILE A 97 -13.88 6.83 -0.93
N ASP A 98 -15.02 7.41 -0.57
CA ASP A 98 -15.55 8.63 -1.18
C ASP A 98 -14.69 9.80 -0.70
N ASP A 99 -13.92 10.36 -1.63
CA ASP A 99 -13.11 11.55 -1.38
C ASP A 99 -13.53 12.71 -2.30
N THR A 100 -14.84 12.85 -2.53
CA THR A 100 -15.40 13.99 -3.29
C THR A 100 -14.98 15.35 -2.73
N SER A 101 -14.80 15.43 -1.42
CA SER A 101 -14.33 16.63 -0.69
C SER A 101 -12.81 16.88 -0.78
N LEU A 102 -12.04 15.94 -1.34
CA LEU A 102 -10.57 15.94 -1.39
C LEU A 102 -9.89 15.92 -0.01
N THR A 103 -10.62 15.56 1.04
CA THR A 103 -10.11 15.53 2.41
C THR A 103 -8.95 14.55 2.51
N VAL A 104 -9.14 13.30 2.09
CA VAL A 104 -8.10 12.26 2.18
C VAL A 104 -6.96 12.56 1.20
N SER A 105 -7.28 12.99 -0.03
CA SER A 105 -6.30 13.34 -1.05
C SER A 105 -5.36 14.46 -0.60
N LYS A 106 -5.90 15.49 0.07
CA LYS A 106 -5.08 16.58 0.63
C LYS A 106 -4.35 16.15 1.89
N LEU A 107 -5.01 15.40 2.77
CA LEU A 107 -4.43 14.92 4.03
C LEU A 107 -3.21 14.01 3.80
N TYR A 108 -3.26 13.20 2.74
CA TYR A 108 -2.16 12.34 2.30
C TYR A 108 -1.27 12.99 1.24
N GLU A 109 -1.42 14.30 1.01
CA GLU A 109 -0.64 15.12 0.07
C GLU A 109 -0.56 14.55 -1.36
N MET A 110 -1.59 13.79 -1.74
CA MET A 110 -1.84 13.34 -3.10
C MET A 110 -2.43 14.45 -3.97
N PHE A 111 -2.94 15.51 -3.34
CA PHE A 111 -3.48 16.69 -3.98
C PHE A 111 -3.07 17.96 -3.21
N PRO A 112 -2.78 19.09 -3.90
CA PRO A 112 -2.36 20.30 -3.20
C PRO A 112 -3.45 20.84 -2.27
N ALA A 113 -3.05 21.33 -1.08
CA ALA A 113 -3.96 21.73 -0.01
C ALA A 113 -5.00 22.78 -0.44
N ASP A 114 -4.56 23.78 -1.20
CA ASP A 114 -5.41 24.91 -1.63
C ASP A 114 -6.12 24.65 -2.98
N SER A 115 -5.95 23.46 -3.57
CA SER A 115 -6.58 23.12 -4.84
C SER A 115 -8.02 22.67 -4.68
N TYR A 116 -8.83 22.92 -5.70
CA TYR A 116 -10.21 22.47 -5.83
C TYR A 116 -10.39 21.83 -7.21
N LEU A 117 -11.40 20.95 -7.34
CA LEU A 117 -11.78 20.39 -8.62
C LEU A 117 -12.88 21.26 -9.26
N PRO A 118 -12.83 21.50 -10.57
CA PRO A 118 -13.89 22.23 -11.27
C PRO A 118 -15.14 21.35 -11.45
N ASP A 119 -16.27 22.02 -11.73
CA ASP A 119 -17.46 21.33 -12.25
C ASP A 119 -17.13 20.61 -13.56
N GLY A 120 -17.69 19.41 -13.75
CA GLY A 120 -17.35 18.58 -14.92
C GLY A 120 -15.93 18.00 -14.89
N ARG A 121 -15.32 17.88 -13.70
CA ARG A 121 -14.01 17.27 -13.47
C ARG A 121 -13.75 15.99 -14.27
N THR A 122 -12.63 16.00 -14.98
CA THR A 122 -12.05 14.85 -15.68
C THR A 122 -10.91 14.24 -14.86
N ALA A 123 -10.47 13.03 -15.22
CA ALA A 123 -9.35 12.35 -14.57
C ALA A 123 -8.03 13.16 -14.60
N PHE A 124 -7.87 14.08 -15.56
CA PHE A 124 -6.70 14.94 -15.64
C PHE A 124 -6.63 15.93 -14.45
N HIS A 125 -7.78 16.40 -13.97
CA HIS A 125 -7.83 17.37 -12.87
C HIS A 125 -7.39 16.76 -11.53
N SER A 126 -7.53 15.44 -11.36
CA SER A 126 -7.15 14.67 -10.17
C SER A 126 -5.96 13.73 -10.43
N ALA A 127 -5.18 13.97 -11.49
CA ALA A 127 -4.17 13.03 -11.97
C ALA A 127 -3.06 12.68 -10.94
N THR A 128 -2.83 13.56 -9.96
CA THR A 128 -1.85 13.34 -8.88
C THR A 128 -2.34 12.39 -7.80
N VAL A 129 -3.64 12.09 -7.76
CA VAL A 129 -4.26 11.13 -6.83
C VAL A 129 -3.95 9.72 -7.30
N ARG A 130 -2.67 9.33 -7.27
CA ARG A 130 -2.21 8.01 -7.69
C ARG A 130 -0.98 7.56 -6.91
N THR A 131 -1.22 7.31 -5.64
CA THR A 131 -0.21 6.93 -4.68
C THR A 131 -0.61 5.65 -3.96
N VAL A 132 0.37 4.88 -3.53
CA VAL A 132 0.20 3.72 -2.65
C VAL A 132 0.99 3.98 -1.39
N PHE A 133 0.34 3.79 -0.23
CA PHE A 133 0.97 3.81 1.08
C PHE A 133 0.88 2.42 1.70
N ILE A 134 2.00 1.91 2.20
CA ILE A 134 2.01 0.74 3.09
C ILE A 134 2.16 1.28 4.51
N ILE A 135 1.23 0.91 5.38
CA ILE A 135 1.12 1.43 6.75
C ILE A 135 1.19 0.24 7.72
N GLY A 136 2.04 0.36 8.72
CA GLY A 136 2.23 -0.65 9.76
C GLY A 136 1.08 -0.68 10.78
N PRO A 137 1.02 -1.74 11.61
CA PRO A 137 0.06 -1.82 12.73
C PRO A 137 0.28 -0.71 13.76
N ASP A 138 1.51 -0.19 13.87
CA ASP A 138 1.90 1.00 14.64
C ASP A 138 1.44 2.33 14.00
N LYS A 139 0.65 2.26 12.93
CA LYS A 139 0.14 3.38 12.11
C LYS A 139 1.23 4.15 11.38
N LYS A 140 2.47 3.69 11.37
CA LYS A 140 3.55 4.40 10.68
C LYS A 140 3.57 4.06 9.20
N ILE A 141 3.87 5.05 8.37
CA ILE A 141 4.10 4.86 6.94
C ILE A 141 5.42 4.09 6.78
N ARG A 142 5.37 2.95 6.11
CA ARG A 142 6.53 2.09 5.80
C ARG A 142 7.08 2.35 4.41
N LEU A 143 6.21 2.66 3.46
CA LEU A 143 6.57 2.87 2.07
C LEU A 143 5.52 3.71 1.35
N THR A 144 5.98 4.52 0.39
CA THR A 144 5.12 5.26 -0.54
C THR A 144 5.57 5.02 -1.98
N PHE A 145 4.63 4.71 -2.87
CA PHE A 145 4.84 4.68 -4.32
C PHE A 145 3.96 5.73 -4.99
N SER A 146 4.55 6.61 -5.80
CA SER A 146 3.80 7.58 -6.61
C SER A 146 4.03 7.30 -8.09
N TYR A 147 2.95 7.09 -8.84
CA TYR A 147 3.01 6.76 -10.26
C TYR A 147 2.22 7.78 -11.09
N PRO A 148 2.74 8.23 -12.25
CA PRO A 148 1.98 9.12 -13.13
C PRO A 148 0.77 8.38 -13.72
N MET A 149 -0.35 9.07 -13.94
CA MET A 149 -1.63 8.50 -14.41
C MET A 149 -1.52 7.48 -15.56
N ALA A 150 -0.56 7.67 -16.48
CA ALA A 150 -0.38 6.82 -17.65
C ALA A 150 0.28 5.44 -17.39
N VAL A 151 0.84 5.19 -16.21
CA VAL A 151 1.69 4.00 -15.96
C VAL A 151 1.09 3.07 -14.92
N GLY A 152 0.41 1.99 -15.33
CA GLY A 152 -0.13 0.94 -14.43
C GLY A 152 0.85 0.47 -13.33
N ARG A 153 0.39 0.34 -12.09
CA ARG A 153 1.19 -0.13 -10.94
C ARG A 153 1.41 -1.64 -11.02
N ASN A 154 2.54 -2.08 -10.48
CA ASN A 154 2.86 -3.48 -10.32
C ASN A 154 2.46 -3.96 -8.92
N PHE A 155 1.33 -4.67 -8.80
CA PHE A 155 0.87 -5.20 -7.51
C PHE A 155 1.69 -6.38 -7.00
N THR A 156 2.44 -7.08 -7.85
CA THR A 156 3.43 -8.06 -7.42
C THR A 156 4.56 -7.38 -6.66
N GLU A 157 5.00 -6.19 -7.09
CA GLU A 157 5.99 -5.41 -6.35
C GLU A 157 5.44 -4.96 -5.00
N ILE A 158 4.17 -4.52 -4.94
CA ILE A 158 3.51 -4.14 -3.68
C ILE A 158 3.49 -5.32 -2.69
N LEU A 159 3.17 -6.53 -3.14
CA LEU A 159 3.25 -7.73 -2.29
C LEU A 159 4.69 -8.04 -1.87
N ARG A 160 5.66 -7.94 -2.79
CA ARG A 160 7.08 -8.20 -2.51
C ARG A 160 7.64 -7.26 -1.44
N VAL A 161 7.35 -5.96 -1.53
CA VAL A 161 7.79 -5.00 -0.51
C VAL A 161 7.04 -5.18 0.80
N LEU A 162 5.76 -5.55 0.76
CA LEU A 162 5.00 -5.88 1.98
C LEU A 162 5.65 -7.06 2.71
N ASP A 163 6.04 -8.11 1.99
CA ASP A 163 6.76 -9.25 2.55
C ASP A 163 8.10 -8.84 3.17
N ALA A 164 8.88 -8.00 2.47
CA ALA A 164 10.14 -7.48 2.97
C ALA A 164 9.97 -6.63 4.26
N ILE A 165 8.95 -5.76 4.28
CA ILE A 165 8.61 -4.91 5.43
C ILE A 165 8.23 -5.77 6.63
N GLN A 166 7.30 -6.72 6.46
CA GLN A 166 6.85 -7.58 7.57
C GLN A 166 7.98 -8.44 8.12
N LEU A 167 8.85 -8.97 7.25
CA LEU A 167 10.00 -9.75 7.66
C LEU A 167 11.01 -8.88 8.43
N SER A 168 11.26 -7.66 7.96
CA SER A 168 12.13 -6.68 8.62
C SER A 168 11.60 -6.28 10.00
N ASP A 169 10.31 -5.93 10.10
CA ASP A 169 9.63 -5.57 11.35
C ASP A 169 9.70 -6.72 12.38
N LYS A 170 9.52 -7.97 11.95
CA LYS A 170 9.49 -9.15 12.83
C LYS A 170 10.89 -9.62 13.25
N HIS A 171 11.86 -9.61 12.35
CA HIS A 171 13.16 -10.25 12.56
C HIS A 171 14.33 -9.27 12.65
N ASN A 172 14.14 -7.96 12.50
CA ASN A 172 15.22 -6.97 12.44
C ASN A 172 16.29 -7.37 11.41
N ILE A 173 15.87 -7.47 10.15
CA ILE A 173 16.69 -7.88 9.00
C ILE A 173 16.57 -6.86 7.87
N ALA A 174 17.43 -6.97 6.86
CA ALA A 174 17.31 -6.22 5.61
C ALA A 174 17.21 -7.17 4.41
N THR A 175 16.52 -6.78 3.35
CA THR A 175 16.44 -7.55 2.10
C THR A 175 17.34 -6.91 1.04
N PRO A 176 18.13 -7.70 0.28
CA PRO A 176 18.98 -7.15 -0.80
C PRO A 176 18.16 -6.60 -1.97
N ALA A 177 18.85 -5.97 -2.92
CA ALA A 177 18.25 -5.52 -4.17
C ALA A 177 17.58 -6.70 -4.93
N ASN A 178 16.39 -6.45 -5.49
CA ASN A 178 15.59 -7.43 -6.24
C ASN A 178 15.20 -8.69 -5.44
N TRP A 179 15.27 -8.64 -4.11
CA TRP A 179 14.94 -9.77 -3.25
C TRP A 179 13.49 -10.22 -3.43
N VAL A 180 13.29 -11.53 -3.51
CA VAL A 180 11.98 -12.18 -3.42
C VAL A 180 11.97 -13.20 -2.28
N ILE A 181 10.76 -13.57 -1.81
CA ILE A 181 10.59 -14.57 -0.76
C ILE A 181 11.42 -15.84 -1.03
N GLY A 182 12.06 -16.34 0.02
CA GLY A 182 12.90 -17.53 0.02
C GLY A 182 14.37 -17.26 -0.27
N GLN A 183 14.73 -16.07 -0.76
CA GLN A 183 16.13 -15.70 -0.96
C GLN A 183 16.80 -15.25 0.34
N ASP A 184 18.12 -15.34 0.36
CA ASP A 184 18.94 -14.88 1.48
C ASP A 184 18.72 -13.39 1.77
N ILE A 185 18.78 -13.06 3.05
CA ILE A 185 18.63 -11.74 3.60
C ILE A 185 19.97 -11.18 4.08
N ILE A 186 20.02 -9.88 4.34
CA ILE A 186 21.18 -9.19 4.90
C ILE A 186 21.01 -9.09 6.42
N VAL A 187 22.06 -9.46 7.14
CA VAL A 187 22.19 -9.22 8.58
C VAL A 187 22.59 -7.76 8.81
N PRO A 188 21.75 -6.92 9.46
CA PRO A 188 22.07 -5.51 9.69
C PRO A 188 23.38 -5.32 10.44
N THR A 189 24.14 -4.29 10.10
CA THR A 189 25.45 -3.99 10.73
C THR A 189 25.35 -3.68 12.23
N SER A 190 24.15 -3.36 12.72
CA SER A 190 23.85 -3.19 14.15
C SER A 190 23.85 -4.51 14.95
N ILE A 191 23.81 -5.67 14.28
CA ILE A 191 23.85 -6.99 14.93
C ILE A 191 25.27 -7.54 14.85
N SER A 192 25.86 -7.89 16.00
CA SER A 192 27.18 -8.52 16.06
C SER A 192 27.21 -9.88 15.35
N ASP A 193 28.38 -10.37 14.95
CA ASP A 193 28.47 -11.69 14.32
C ASP A 193 28.04 -12.82 15.27
N GLU A 194 28.34 -12.69 16.56
CA GLU A 194 27.94 -13.65 17.59
C GLU A 194 26.42 -13.70 17.74
N ASP A 195 25.76 -12.55 17.81
CA ASP A 195 24.30 -12.48 17.95
C ASP A 195 23.60 -12.93 16.68
N ALA A 196 24.18 -12.62 15.51
CA ALA A 196 23.67 -13.10 14.23
C ALA A 196 23.75 -14.64 14.13
N LEU A 197 24.87 -15.25 14.54
CA LEU A 197 25.00 -16.71 14.58
C LEU A 197 24.04 -17.35 15.59
N LYS A 198 23.85 -16.75 16.77
CA LYS A 198 22.85 -17.22 17.75
C LYS A 198 21.43 -17.15 17.20
N LYS A 199 21.11 -16.09 16.46
CA LYS A 199 19.76 -15.83 15.95
C LYS A 199 19.41 -16.62 14.69
N PHE A 200 20.35 -16.71 13.75
CA PHE A 200 20.11 -17.26 12.41
C PHE A 200 20.84 -18.59 12.15
N GLY A 201 21.73 -19.03 13.04
CA GLY A 201 22.46 -20.29 12.95
C GLY A 201 23.66 -20.25 12.00
N SER A 202 23.55 -19.56 10.87
CA SER A 202 24.65 -19.37 9.91
C SER A 202 24.69 -17.95 9.37
N ILE A 203 25.89 -17.45 9.07
CA ILE A 203 26.10 -16.20 8.34
C ILE A 203 27.18 -16.42 7.28
N GLU A 204 26.96 -15.90 6.08
CA GLU A 204 27.98 -15.84 5.03
C GLU A 204 28.50 -14.40 4.92
N LYS A 205 29.77 -14.18 5.23
CA LYS A 205 30.40 -12.87 5.11
C LYS A 205 31.02 -12.70 3.72
N LYS A 206 30.43 -11.83 2.90
CA LYS A 206 31.00 -11.43 1.60
C LYS A 206 31.96 -10.25 1.74
N LEU A 207 31.65 -9.31 2.64
CA LEU A 207 32.49 -8.16 3.02
C LEU A 207 32.39 -7.92 4.52
N SER A 208 33.21 -7.01 5.06
CA SER A 208 33.20 -6.65 6.49
C SER A 208 31.81 -6.20 7.00
N TYR A 209 31.02 -5.57 6.13
CA TYR A 209 29.66 -5.10 6.43
C TYR A 209 28.56 -5.88 5.71
N LEU A 210 28.92 -6.72 4.73
CA LEU A 210 27.95 -7.43 3.89
C LEU A 210 27.91 -8.90 4.30
N ARG A 211 26.87 -9.24 5.06
CA ARG A 211 26.66 -10.56 5.63
C ARG A 211 25.28 -11.06 5.24
N PHE A 212 25.23 -12.24 4.65
CA PHE A 212 24.00 -12.92 4.26
C PHE A 212 23.64 -14.01 5.25
N THR A 213 22.36 -14.31 5.35
CA THR A 213 21.84 -15.50 6.04
C THR A 213 20.54 -15.94 5.38
N SER A 214 20.15 -17.19 5.59
CA SER A 214 18.90 -17.70 5.06
C SER A 214 17.70 -17.00 5.71
N GLN A 215 16.64 -16.80 4.92
CA GLN A 215 15.41 -16.19 5.41
C GLN A 215 14.86 -16.98 6.62
N PRO A 216 14.58 -16.33 7.76
CA PRO A 216 13.92 -16.99 8.88
C PRO A 216 12.48 -17.39 8.50
N LYS A 217 12.01 -18.50 9.09
CA LYS A 217 10.63 -18.97 8.93
C LYS A 217 9.65 -18.17 9.81
#